data_AF-A0A1C3TSU4-F1
#
_entry.id   AF-A0A1C3TSU4-F1
#
_cell.length_a   1.000
_cell.length_b   1.000
_cell.length_c   1.000
_cell.angle_alpha   90.00
_cell.angle_beta   90.00
_cell.angle_gamma   90.00
#
_symmetry.space_group_name_H-M   'P 1'
#
loop_
_entity.id
_entity.type
_entity.pdbx_description
1 polymer ?
#
loop_
_entity_poly.entity_id
_entity_poly.type
_entity_poly.pdbx_seq_one_letter_code
_entity_poly.pdbx_strand_id
1 'polypeptide(L)'
;MPLLVLVGNLPRRSQRAAIVFALALSPLVLLNGLFVWPKLFAATFCAIFHIALFGPSSIARPARWPMAGLAAALAMLSHGGALFALVGSTAAFVLLKRRQALPVLFKTGALAVAAYLPWVAYQRLIDPPGDRLLKWHFAGHIPVTQDSFLHVLRAAYADLGLWPWLAGRASNLNSLVHGSFSFFGDVWTLFWNRSPAAIATVVENSFFYGAYSMWFASPLWLLPCVAYALVKRRSLRPVRFPSDLALAAALSFLFWILVIYEPGQTVIHQGAYFSFLASMLVILLMLAQCFPLALYAVVALNLAVAALAYAFDKPFDGASSAIHLGTTLALTGGLLAACRLASAETMDDERRRC
;
A
#
# COMPACT_ATOMS: atom_id res chain seq x y z
N MET A 1 11.34 -4.69 -7.51
CA MET A 1 11.70 -6.09 -7.19
C MET A 1 10.70 -6.79 -6.25
N PRO A 2 10.35 -6.28 -5.05
CA PRO A 2 9.39 -6.97 -4.16
C PRO A 2 8.02 -7.24 -4.78
N LEU A 3 7.47 -6.27 -5.53
CA LEU A 3 6.19 -6.44 -6.23
C LEU A 3 6.21 -7.60 -7.25
N LEU A 4 7.34 -7.83 -7.92
CA LEU A 4 7.49 -8.93 -8.89
C LEU A 4 7.44 -10.30 -8.21
N VAL A 5 8.05 -10.41 -7.02
CA VAL A 5 7.97 -11.62 -6.21
C VAL A 5 6.53 -11.91 -5.80
N LEU A 6 5.78 -10.87 -5.39
CA LEU A 6 4.38 -11.03 -4.97
C LEU A 6 3.43 -11.43 -6.11
N VAL A 7 3.74 -11.06 -7.36
CA VAL A 7 2.98 -11.52 -8.55
C VAL A 7 3.54 -12.81 -9.17
N GLY A 8 4.63 -13.37 -8.64
CA GLY A 8 5.39 -14.47 -9.25
C GLY A 8 4.54 -15.69 -9.59
N ASN A 9 3.54 -15.99 -8.76
CA ASN A 9 2.64 -17.13 -8.91
C ASN A 9 1.72 -17.09 -10.15
N LEU A 10 1.66 -15.97 -10.89
CA LEU A 10 0.84 -15.87 -12.09
C LEU A 10 1.54 -16.48 -13.32
N PRO A 11 0.87 -17.37 -14.07
CA PRO A 11 1.50 -18.10 -15.17
C PRO A 11 1.80 -17.21 -16.38
N ARG A 12 1.00 -16.14 -16.60
CA ARG A 12 1.15 -15.29 -17.78
C ARG A 12 2.04 -14.08 -17.48
N ARG A 13 3.15 -13.98 -18.20
CA ARG A 13 4.07 -12.82 -18.17
C ARG A 13 3.35 -11.49 -18.44
N SER A 14 2.41 -11.47 -19.39
CA SER A 14 1.65 -10.26 -19.72
C SER A 14 0.80 -9.75 -18.55
N GLN A 15 0.24 -10.65 -17.75
CA GLN A 15 -0.55 -10.28 -16.56
C GLN A 15 0.36 -9.71 -15.47
N ARG A 16 1.50 -10.36 -15.18
CA ARG A 16 2.46 -9.85 -14.19
C ARG A 16 2.96 -8.45 -14.56
N ALA A 17 3.33 -8.26 -15.82
CA ALA A 17 3.73 -6.95 -16.32
C ALA A 17 2.60 -5.91 -16.21
N ALA A 18 1.37 -6.27 -16.57
CA ALA A 18 0.22 -5.38 -16.47
C ALA A 18 -0.07 -4.96 -15.02
N ILE A 19 0.01 -5.88 -14.05
CA ILE A 19 -0.20 -5.58 -12.63
C ILE A 19 0.87 -4.62 -12.11
N VAL A 20 2.15 -4.93 -12.35
CA VAL A 20 3.26 -4.08 -11.89
C VAL A 20 3.18 -2.71 -12.54
N PHE A 21 2.83 -2.65 -13.82
CA PHE A 21 2.63 -1.40 -14.55
C PHE A 21 1.46 -0.58 -13.98
N ALA A 22 0.32 -1.20 -13.68
CA ALA A 22 -0.81 -0.52 -13.05
C ALA A 22 -0.48 0.02 -11.66
N LEU A 23 0.33 -0.69 -10.86
CA LEU A 23 0.82 -0.20 -9.58
C LEU A 23 1.80 0.97 -9.75
N ALA A 24 2.70 0.90 -10.74
CA ALA A 24 3.65 1.97 -11.02
C ALA A 24 2.97 3.25 -11.51
N LEU A 25 1.85 3.13 -12.22
CA LEU A 25 1.01 4.25 -12.65
C LEU A 25 0.06 4.77 -11.56
N SER A 26 -0.01 4.12 -10.40
CA SER A 26 -0.88 4.59 -9.32
C SER A 26 -0.43 5.96 -8.82
N PRO A 27 -1.34 6.83 -8.37
CA PRO A 27 -0.99 8.13 -7.82
C PRO A 27 -0.10 7.99 -6.57
N LEU A 28 -0.26 6.89 -5.82
CA LEU A 28 0.61 6.54 -4.70
C LEU A 28 2.09 6.46 -5.11
N VAL A 29 2.38 5.93 -6.29
CA VAL A 29 3.76 5.81 -6.81
C VAL A 29 4.16 7.06 -7.59
N LEU A 30 3.29 7.59 -8.46
CA LEU A 30 3.61 8.75 -9.31
C LEU A 30 3.87 10.01 -8.47
N LEU A 31 2.94 10.41 -7.61
CA LEU A 31 3.10 11.62 -6.78
C LEU A 31 4.34 11.50 -5.90
N ASN A 32 4.52 10.36 -5.23
CA ASN A 32 5.58 10.20 -4.24
C ASN A 32 6.95 9.90 -4.84
N GLY A 33 6.98 9.39 -6.07
CA GLY A 33 8.21 9.30 -6.86
C GLY A 33 8.70 10.68 -7.28
N LEU A 34 7.78 11.60 -7.61
CA LEU A 34 8.10 12.97 -8.02
C LEU A 34 8.45 13.89 -6.83
N PHE A 35 7.69 13.80 -5.73
CA PHE A 35 7.90 14.62 -4.52
C PHE A 35 8.93 14.04 -3.53
N VAL A 36 9.62 12.94 -3.89
CA VAL A 36 10.69 12.27 -3.11
C VAL A 36 10.30 12.03 -1.64
N TRP A 37 9.08 11.56 -1.41
CA TRP A 37 8.62 11.26 -0.05
C TRP A 37 9.06 9.84 0.36
N PRO A 38 9.67 9.60 1.55
CA PRO A 38 10.32 8.31 1.86
C PRO A 38 9.32 7.17 2.13
N LYS A 39 8.01 7.43 1.99
CA LYS A 39 6.95 6.43 2.17
C LYS A 39 7.04 5.28 1.19
N LEU A 40 7.56 5.49 -0.02
CA LEU A 40 7.80 4.40 -0.97
C LEU A 40 8.95 3.48 -0.52
N PHE A 41 9.98 4.00 0.16
CA PHE A 41 11.00 3.17 0.80
C PHE A 41 10.38 2.36 1.94
N ALA A 42 9.60 3.01 2.82
CA ALA A 42 8.88 2.33 3.89
C ALA A 42 7.97 1.20 3.34
N ALA A 43 7.23 1.47 2.26
CA ALA A 43 6.39 0.46 1.60
C ALA A 43 7.20 -0.70 1.02
N THR A 44 8.36 -0.40 0.42
CA THR A 44 9.28 -1.41 -0.13
C THR A 44 9.78 -2.33 0.98
N PHE A 45 10.22 -1.77 2.11
CA PHE A 45 10.68 -2.58 3.25
C PHE A 45 9.53 -3.35 3.91
N CYS A 46 8.32 -2.79 4.00
CA CYS A 46 7.13 -3.55 4.42
C CYS A 46 6.81 -4.71 3.47
N ALA A 47 7.00 -4.54 2.16
CA ALA A 47 6.84 -5.63 1.19
C ALA A 47 7.91 -6.72 1.39
N ILE A 48 9.16 -6.34 1.63
CA ILE A 48 10.26 -7.27 1.97
C ILE A 48 9.95 -8.04 3.26
N PHE A 49 9.46 -7.34 4.29
CA PHE A 49 9.00 -7.95 5.54
C PHE A 49 7.91 -8.99 5.28
N HIS A 50 6.88 -8.64 4.50
CA HIS A 50 5.80 -9.55 4.14
C HIS A 50 6.32 -10.78 3.36
N ILE A 51 7.19 -10.58 2.37
CA ILE A 51 7.81 -11.66 1.60
C ILE A 51 8.67 -12.55 2.50
N ALA A 52 9.40 -12.01 3.47
CA ALA A 52 10.20 -12.80 4.39
C ALA A 52 9.34 -13.74 5.27
N LEU A 53 8.12 -13.29 5.62
CA LEU A 53 7.17 -14.07 6.42
C LEU A 53 6.40 -15.12 5.58
N PHE A 54 5.89 -14.72 4.41
CA PHE A 54 4.95 -15.53 3.62
C PHE A 54 5.51 -16.08 2.30
N GLY A 55 6.59 -15.49 1.80
CA GLY A 55 7.16 -15.78 0.49
C GLY A 55 7.74 -17.18 0.35
N PRO A 56 8.06 -17.57 -0.90
CA PRO A 56 8.52 -18.91 -1.22
C PRO A 56 9.83 -19.25 -0.48
N SER A 57 9.99 -20.53 -0.14
CA SER A 57 11.16 -21.02 0.60
C SER A 57 12.48 -20.73 -0.09
N SER A 58 12.50 -20.65 -1.42
CA SER A 58 13.68 -20.34 -2.26
C SER A 58 14.24 -18.93 -2.06
N ILE A 59 13.38 -17.98 -1.70
CA ILE A 59 13.78 -16.59 -1.42
C ILE A 59 14.02 -16.40 0.07
N ALA A 60 13.16 -17.02 0.88
CA ALA A 60 13.07 -16.69 2.28
C ALA A 60 14.01 -17.54 3.17
N ARG A 61 14.29 -18.81 2.86
CA ARG A 61 15.24 -19.65 3.64
C ARG A 61 16.61 -19.61 2.95
N PRO A 62 17.72 -19.27 3.64
CA PRO A 62 17.96 -19.40 5.09
C PRO A 62 17.76 -18.11 5.93
N ALA A 63 17.43 -16.98 5.32
CA ALA A 63 17.49 -15.66 5.97
C ALA A 63 16.12 -15.04 6.35
N ARG A 64 15.07 -15.84 6.64
CA ARG A 64 13.69 -15.35 6.90
C ARG A 64 13.62 -14.31 8.01
N TRP A 65 14.05 -14.68 9.20
CA TRP A 65 13.96 -13.80 10.36
C TRP A 65 14.94 -12.61 10.29
N PRO A 66 16.19 -12.71 9.79
CA PRO A 66 17.04 -11.54 9.70
C PRO A 66 16.55 -10.56 8.63
N MET A 67 16.09 -11.07 7.47
CA MET A 67 15.49 -10.24 6.41
C MET A 67 14.24 -9.52 6.94
N ALA A 68 13.35 -10.21 7.65
CA ALA A 68 12.19 -9.60 8.27
C ALA A 68 12.60 -8.55 9.33
N GLY A 69 13.55 -8.86 10.21
CA GLY A 69 13.95 -7.95 11.29
C GLY A 69 14.56 -6.65 10.77
N LEU A 70 15.50 -6.76 9.82
CA LEU A 70 16.11 -5.59 9.17
C LEU A 70 15.09 -4.80 8.35
N ALA A 71 14.23 -5.47 7.59
CA ALA A 71 13.19 -4.79 6.82
C ALA A 71 12.20 -4.06 7.72
N ALA A 72 11.80 -4.63 8.86
CA ALA A 72 10.93 -3.95 9.82
C ALA A 72 11.58 -2.68 10.39
N ALA A 73 12.86 -2.76 10.80
CA ALA A 73 13.59 -1.60 11.30
C ALA A 73 13.75 -0.51 10.22
N LEU A 74 14.18 -0.88 9.01
CA LEU A 74 14.35 0.06 7.89
C LEU A 74 13.02 0.68 7.45
N ALA A 75 11.91 -0.06 7.52
CA ALA A 75 10.59 0.49 7.25
C ALA A 75 10.22 1.58 8.26
N MET A 76 10.44 1.33 9.56
CA MET A 76 10.18 2.30 10.62
C MET A 76 11.11 3.52 10.56
N LEU A 77 12.40 3.32 10.25
CA LEU A 77 13.37 4.41 10.05
C LEU A 77 13.04 5.27 8.81
N SER A 78 12.41 4.68 7.80
CA SER A 78 11.97 5.41 6.60
C SER A 78 10.73 6.25 6.89
N HIS A 79 9.73 5.70 7.60
CA HIS A 79 8.49 6.39 7.95
C HIS A 79 7.72 5.69 9.08
N GLY A 80 7.36 6.41 10.14
CA GLY A 80 6.66 5.84 11.31
C GLY A 80 5.31 5.17 11.00
N GLY A 81 4.59 5.66 9.98
CA GLY A 81 3.36 5.03 9.48
C GLY A 81 3.52 3.58 9.01
N ALA A 82 4.75 3.11 8.75
CA ALA A 82 5.03 1.69 8.46
C ALA A 82 4.53 0.74 9.56
N LEU A 83 4.42 1.23 10.81
CA LEU A 83 3.91 0.48 11.95
C LEU A 83 2.59 -0.22 11.63
N PHE A 84 1.66 0.46 10.96
CA PHE A 84 0.35 -0.09 10.64
C PHE A 84 0.47 -1.35 9.75
N ALA A 85 1.38 -1.34 8.76
CA ALA A 85 1.60 -2.47 7.86
C ALA A 85 2.35 -3.63 8.54
N LEU A 86 3.33 -3.31 9.39
CA LEU A 86 4.09 -4.30 10.15
C LEU A 86 3.19 -5.04 11.15
N VAL A 87 2.33 -4.32 11.88
CA VAL A 87 1.33 -4.92 12.79
C VAL A 87 0.35 -5.80 12.01
N GLY A 88 -0.20 -5.31 10.90
CA GLY A 88 -1.13 -6.08 10.07
C GLY A 88 -0.52 -7.38 9.53
N SER A 89 0.69 -7.31 8.97
CA SER A 89 1.41 -8.49 8.45
C SER A 89 1.81 -9.47 9.56
N THR A 90 2.22 -8.95 10.73
CA THR A 90 2.56 -9.78 11.90
C THR A 90 1.33 -10.51 12.43
N ALA A 91 0.20 -9.80 12.59
CA ALA A 91 -1.06 -10.39 13.03
C ALA A 91 -1.56 -11.45 12.04
N ALA A 92 -1.50 -11.17 10.73
CA ALA A 92 -1.82 -12.15 9.71
C ALA A 92 -0.92 -13.40 9.81
N PHE A 93 0.37 -13.21 10.10
CA PHE A 93 1.32 -14.32 10.22
C PHE A 93 1.03 -15.19 11.44
N VAL A 94 0.69 -14.58 12.58
CA VAL A 94 0.23 -15.30 13.78
C VAL A 94 -1.04 -16.10 13.49
N LEU A 95 -2.03 -15.49 12.83
CA LEU A 95 -3.30 -16.18 12.53
C LEU A 95 -3.13 -17.35 11.56
N LEU A 96 -2.30 -17.19 10.52
CA LEU A 96 -2.13 -18.17 9.46
C LEU A 96 -1.09 -19.26 9.78
N LYS A 97 -0.03 -18.94 10.54
CA LYS A 97 1.06 -19.89 10.88
C LYS A 97 1.06 -20.34 12.33
N ARG A 98 0.23 -19.73 13.19
CA ARG A 98 -0.04 -20.14 14.58
C ARG A 98 1.25 -20.42 15.37
N ARG A 99 1.44 -21.66 15.83
CA ARG A 99 2.60 -22.06 16.67
C ARG A 99 3.95 -21.85 16.00
N GLN A 100 4.01 -21.89 14.66
CA GLN A 100 5.26 -21.66 13.92
C GLN A 100 5.65 -20.17 13.89
N ALA A 101 4.71 -19.27 14.19
CA ALA A 101 4.94 -17.84 14.09
C ALA A 101 5.84 -17.31 15.23
N LEU A 102 5.58 -17.72 16.47
CA LEU A 102 6.20 -17.12 17.66
C LEU A 102 7.74 -17.20 17.66
N PRO A 103 8.39 -18.35 17.37
CA PRO A 103 9.85 -18.41 17.37
C PRO A 103 10.48 -17.51 16.30
N VAL A 104 9.83 -17.37 15.14
CA VAL A 104 10.28 -16.50 14.05
C VAL A 104 10.11 -15.05 14.46
N LEU A 105 8.93 -14.67 14.96
CA LEU A 105 8.62 -13.31 15.36
C LEU A 105 9.48 -12.83 16.53
N PHE A 106 9.82 -13.69 17.48
CA PHE A 106 10.73 -13.34 18.56
C PHE A 106 12.11 -12.94 18.03
N LYS A 107 12.70 -13.75 17.13
CA LYS A 107 14.01 -13.46 16.52
C LYS A 107 13.95 -12.22 15.62
N THR A 108 12.90 -12.12 14.80
CA THR A 108 12.63 -10.95 13.95
C THR A 108 12.50 -9.68 14.79
N GLY A 109 11.72 -9.72 15.87
CA GLY A 109 11.50 -8.60 16.77
C GLY A 109 12.76 -8.18 17.51
N ALA A 110 13.53 -9.12 18.04
CA ALA A 110 14.81 -8.85 18.69
C ALA A 110 15.79 -8.12 17.76
N LEU A 111 15.92 -8.59 16.50
CA LEU A 111 16.77 -7.93 15.53
C LEU A 111 16.24 -6.55 15.11
N ALA A 112 14.92 -6.42 14.88
CA ALA A 112 14.31 -5.15 14.53
C ALA A 112 14.53 -4.10 15.63
N VAL A 113 14.33 -4.48 16.90
CA VAL A 113 14.58 -3.61 18.05
C VAL A 113 16.05 -3.22 18.12
N ALA A 114 16.97 -4.18 18.00
CA ALA A 114 18.41 -3.89 18.03
C ALA A 114 18.83 -2.92 16.92
N ALA A 115 18.31 -3.09 15.70
CA ALA A 115 18.60 -2.23 14.57
C ALA A 115 17.94 -0.84 14.66
N TYR A 116 16.80 -0.72 15.33
CA TYR A 116 16.08 0.55 15.53
C TYR A 116 16.58 1.33 16.76
N LEU A 117 17.25 0.66 17.70
CA LEU A 117 17.68 1.24 18.97
C LEU A 117 18.56 2.49 18.85
N PRO A 118 19.51 2.61 17.88
CA PRO A 118 20.31 3.83 17.75
C PRO A 118 19.46 5.08 17.51
N TRP A 119 18.39 4.96 16.73
CA TRP A 119 17.45 6.06 16.50
C TRP A 119 16.68 6.43 17.77
N VAL A 120 16.23 5.43 18.54
CA VAL A 120 15.58 5.67 19.84
C VAL A 120 16.54 6.35 20.82
N ALA A 121 17.81 5.96 20.85
CA ALA A 121 18.82 6.58 21.68
C ALA A 121 19.06 8.04 21.29
N TYR A 122 19.17 8.33 19.99
CA TYR A 122 19.28 9.69 19.46
C TYR A 122 18.11 10.57 19.93
N GLN A 123 16.87 10.11 19.74
CA GLN A 123 15.66 10.85 20.11
C GLN A 123 15.46 11.04 21.64
N ARG A 124 16.22 10.32 22.47
CA ARG A 124 16.14 10.45 23.94
C ARG A 124 17.30 11.24 24.53
N LEU A 125 18.50 11.05 23.99
CA LEU A 125 19.73 11.61 24.55
C LEU A 125 20.13 12.93 23.86
N ILE A 126 19.79 13.09 22.59
CA ILE A 126 20.22 14.24 21.78
C ILE A 126 19.03 15.15 21.44
N ASP A 127 17.90 14.59 21.02
CA ASP A 127 16.74 15.37 20.54
C ASP A 127 15.40 14.92 21.18
N PRO A 128 15.19 15.15 22.50
CA PRO A 128 13.93 14.86 23.17
C PRO A 128 12.82 15.88 22.85
N PRO A 129 11.52 15.50 22.86
CA PRO A 129 10.98 14.19 23.23
C PRO A 129 10.70 13.26 22.03
N GLY A 130 11.32 12.08 22.03
CA GLY A 130 11.16 11.05 20.98
C GLY A 130 9.79 10.39 20.85
N ASP A 131 8.79 10.78 21.66
CA ASP A 131 7.46 10.19 21.69
C ASP A 131 6.34 11.14 21.21
N ARG A 132 6.71 12.32 20.68
CA ARG A 132 5.75 13.34 20.21
C ARG A 132 4.73 12.79 19.21
N LEU A 133 5.18 12.05 18.20
CA LEU A 133 4.27 11.48 17.19
C LEU A 133 3.30 10.44 17.78
N LEU A 134 3.74 9.70 18.81
CA LEU A 134 2.87 8.76 19.51
C LEU A 134 1.76 9.53 20.26
N LYS A 135 2.13 10.59 20.99
CA LYS A 135 1.19 11.47 21.69
C LYS A 135 0.18 12.11 20.74
N TRP A 136 0.65 12.61 19.60
CA TRP A 136 -0.23 13.21 18.60
C TRP A 136 -1.21 12.16 18.03
N HIS A 137 -0.70 11.08 17.44
CA HIS A 137 -1.56 10.16 16.69
C HIS A 137 -2.44 9.28 17.57
N PHE A 138 -1.98 8.91 18.77
CA PHE A 138 -2.73 8.00 19.65
C PHE A 138 -3.46 8.69 20.79
N ALA A 139 -3.18 9.97 21.08
CA ALA A 139 -3.85 10.71 22.15
C ALA A 139 -4.39 12.08 21.72
N GLY A 140 -4.27 12.47 20.45
CA GLY A 140 -4.72 13.78 19.94
C GLY A 140 -3.90 14.96 20.46
N HIS A 141 -2.81 14.72 21.18
CA HIS A 141 -2.04 15.76 21.84
C HIS A 141 -0.94 16.31 20.92
N ILE A 142 -1.26 17.39 20.20
CA ILE A 142 -0.38 18.06 19.24
C ILE A 142 0.73 18.90 19.90
N PRO A 143 0.45 19.67 20.99
CA PRO A 143 1.48 20.47 21.65
C PRO A 143 2.64 19.61 22.17
N VAL A 144 3.84 20.17 22.21
CA VAL A 144 5.00 19.48 22.76
C VAL A 144 4.89 19.50 24.29
N THR A 145 4.92 18.32 24.92
CA THR A 145 4.94 18.16 26.38
C THR A 145 6.03 17.18 26.83
N GLN A 146 6.56 17.42 28.03
CA GLN A 146 7.50 16.55 28.74
C GLN A 146 6.80 15.38 29.46
N ASP A 147 5.47 15.38 29.54
CA ASP A 147 4.73 14.28 30.15
C ASP A 147 5.01 12.96 29.42
N SER A 148 5.02 11.85 30.15
CA SER A 148 5.21 10.54 29.51
C SER A 148 4.05 10.20 28.57
N PHE A 149 4.33 9.51 27.45
CA PHE A 149 3.30 9.04 26.53
C PHE A 149 2.11 8.36 27.21
N LEU A 150 2.36 7.46 28.18
CA LEU A 150 1.29 6.74 28.88
C LEU A 150 0.39 7.65 29.72
N HIS A 151 0.97 8.70 30.32
CA HIS A 151 0.19 9.70 31.06
C HIS A 151 -0.76 10.44 30.10
N VAL A 152 -0.23 10.96 29.00
CA VAL A 152 -1.01 11.69 27.98
C VAL A 152 -2.09 10.79 27.36
N LEU A 153 -1.74 9.54 27.04
CA LEU A 153 -2.67 8.56 26.49
C LEU A 153 -3.81 8.27 27.48
N ARG A 154 -3.48 8.00 28.75
CA ARG A 154 -4.51 7.73 29.77
C ARG A 154 -5.41 8.93 29.97
N ALA A 155 -4.85 10.14 30.02
CA ALA A 155 -5.62 11.37 30.17
C ALA A 155 -6.59 11.57 28.99
N ALA A 156 -6.13 11.39 27.75
CA ALA A 156 -6.97 11.53 26.55
C ALA A 156 -8.16 10.57 26.54
N TYR A 157 -7.96 9.32 26.99
CA TYR A 157 -9.03 8.32 27.02
C TYR A 157 -9.87 8.34 28.30
N ALA A 158 -9.44 9.01 29.37
CA ALA A 158 -10.19 9.08 30.63
C ALA A 158 -11.55 9.78 30.45
N ASP A 159 -11.58 10.80 29.59
CA ASP A 159 -12.77 11.61 29.32
C ASP A 159 -13.50 11.19 28.04
N LEU A 160 -12.95 10.21 27.30
CA LEU A 160 -13.52 9.75 26.03
C LEU A 160 -14.61 8.71 26.26
N GLY A 161 -15.87 9.14 26.18
CA GLY A 161 -17.02 8.23 26.21
C GLY A 161 -17.05 7.23 25.05
N LEU A 162 -17.75 6.11 25.26
CA LEU A 162 -17.90 5.04 24.26
C LEU A 162 -18.49 5.52 22.92
N TRP A 163 -19.51 6.39 22.97
CA TRP A 163 -20.18 6.88 21.77
C TRP A 163 -19.30 7.80 20.93
N PRO A 164 -18.66 8.85 21.49
CA PRO A 164 -17.64 9.61 20.78
C PRO A 164 -16.53 8.73 20.19
N TRP A 165 -16.07 7.73 20.93
CA TRP A 165 -15.06 6.79 20.43
C TRP A 165 -15.57 6.02 19.20
N LEU A 166 -16.74 5.38 19.29
CA LEU A 166 -17.34 4.64 18.17
C LEU A 166 -17.59 5.54 16.94
N ALA A 167 -18.11 6.75 17.15
CA ALA A 167 -18.34 7.71 16.08
C ALA A 167 -17.02 8.10 15.39
N GLY A 168 -15.93 8.29 16.16
CA GLY A 168 -14.60 8.52 15.63
C GLY A 168 -14.10 7.37 14.76
N ARG A 169 -14.33 6.12 15.17
CA ARG A 169 -13.94 4.93 14.39
C ARG A 169 -14.79 4.74 13.13
N ALA A 170 -16.07 5.09 13.18
CA ALA A 170 -16.91 5.16 12.00
C ALA A 170 -16.42 6.23 11.01
N SER A 171 -15.99 7.40 11.50
CA SER A 171 -15.38 8.45 10.68
C SER A 171 -14.06 7.99 10.04
N ASN A 172 -13.22 7.27 10.79
CA ASN A 172 -12.01 6.65 10.25
C ASN A 172 -12.31 5.60 9.16
N LEU A 173 -13.34 4.78 9.36
CA LEU A 173 -13.76 3.86 8.29
C LEU A 173 -14.23 4.64 7.05
N ASN A 174 -15.02 5.69 7.26
CA ASN A 174 -15.52 6.55 6.18
C ASN A 174 -14.38 7.19 5.38
N SER A 175 -13.35 7.74 6.04
CA SER A 175 -12.17 8.31 5.36
C SER A 175 -11.41 7.27 4.53
N LEU A 176 -11.38 6.02 4.97
CA LEU A 176 -10.67 4.95 4.25
C LEU A 176 -11.41 4.53 2.98
N VAL A 177 -12.74 4.45 3.04
CA VAL A 177 -13.60 4.10 1.89
C VAL A 177 -13.97 5.32 1.05
N HIS A 178 -13.60 6.53 1.48
CA HIS A 178 -13.83 7.77 0.75
C HIS A 178 -13.23 7.66 -0.66
N GLY A 179 -14.03 8.06 -1.65
CA GLY A 179 -13.64 7.94 -3.05
C GLY A 179 -14.03 6.65 -3.74
N SER A 180 -14.49 5.61 -3.02
CA SER A 180 -14.82 4.32 -3.65
C SER A 180 -15.85 4.45 -4.80
N PHE A 181 -16.77 5.42 -4.70
CA PHE A 181 -17.77 5.72 -5.73
C PHE A 181 -17.57 7.08 -6.39
N SER A 182 -17.27 8.14 -5.62
CA SER A 182 -17.13 9.50 -6.16
C SER A 182 -15.99 9.63 -7.17
N PHE A 183 -14.94 8.79 -7.05
CA PHE A 183 -13.86 8.71 -8.04
C PHE A 183 -14.37 8.55 -9.47
N PHE A 184 -15.38 7.70 -9.69
CA PHE A 184 -15.89 7.46 -11.05
C PHE A 184 -16.58 8.69 -11.64
N GLY A 185 -17.27 9.47 -10.80
CA GLY A 185 -17.87 10.75 -11.22
C GLY A 185 -16.80 11.78 -11.57
N ASP A 186 -15.81 11.94 -10.69
CA ASP A 186 -14.73 12.91 -10.90
C ASP A 186 -13.89 12.57 -12.14
N VAL A 187 -13.58 11.28 -12.36
CA VAL A 187 -12.86 10.84 -13.56
C VAL A 187 -13.69 10.99 -14.82
N TRP A 188 -15.00 10.80 -14.75
CA TRP A 188 -15.88 11.12 -15.88
C TRP A 188 -15.79 12.61 -16.23
N THR A 189 -15.82 13.50 -15.24
CA THR A 189 -15.61 14.94 -15.44
C THR A 189 -14.22 15.25 -16.00
N LEU A 190 -13.18 14.55 -15.55
CA LEU A 190 -11.83 14.66 -16.08
C LEU A 190 -11.77 14.28 -17.57
N PHE A 191 -12.44 13.18 -17.96
CA PHE A 191 -12.49 12.75 -19.36
C PHE A 191 -13.29 13.70 -20.25
N TRP A 192 -14.38 14.26 -19.74
CA TRP A 192 -15.30 15.08 -20.55
C TRP A 192 -14.85 16.53 -20.68
N ASN A 193 -14.56 17.19 -19.55
CA ASN A 193 -14.38 18.63 -19.48
C ASN A 193 -12.92 19.04 -19.25
N ARG A 194 -12.08 18.12 -18.74
CA ARG A 194 -10.64 18.31 -18.50
C ARG A 194 -10.24 19.68 -17.94
N SER A 195 -11.11 20.26 -17.10
CA SER A 195 -10.88 21.58 -16.55
C SER A 195 -9.77 21.52 -15.49
N PRO A 196 -9.06 22.63 -15.22
CA PRO A 196 -8.06 22.65 -14.14
C PRO A 196 -8.64 22.21 -12.79
N ALA A 197 -9.90 22.53 -12.52
CA ALA A 197 -10.62 22.07 -11.33
C ALA A 197 -10.80 20.54 -11.31
N ALA A 198 -11.16 19.92 -12.44
CA ALA A 198 -11.32 18.46 -12.53
C ALA A 198 -9.99 17.73 -12.29
N ILE A 199 -8.89 18.26 -12.85
CA ILE A 199 -7.54 17.73 -12.63
C ILE A 199 -7.16 17.87 -11.15
N ALA A 200 -7.34 19.06 -10.57
CA ALA A 200 -7.04 19.32 -9.17
C ALA A 200 -7.80 18.39 -8.23
N THR A 201 -9.11 18.22 -8.41
CA THR A 201 -9.94 17.30 -7.62
C THR A 201 -9.40 15.87 -7.66
N VAL A 202 -9.10 15.33 -8.85
CA VAL A 202 -8.58 13.96 -8.98
C VAL A 202 -7.21 13.83 -8.31
N VAL A 203 -6.32 14.79 -8.49
CA VAL A 203 -4.97 14.77 -7.92
C VAL A 203 -5.01 14.90 -6.39
N GLU A 204 -5.72 15.89 -5.86
CA GLU A 204 -5.84 16.15 -4.42
C GLU A 204 -6.51 14.97 -3.70
N ASN A 205 -7.64 14.48 -4.22
CA ASN A 205 -8.32 13.35 -3.60
C ASN A 205 -7.48 12.06 -3.67
N SER A 206 -6.72 11.87 -4.75
CA SER A 206 -5.77 10.74 -4.86
C SER A 206 -4.60 10.86 -3.88
N PHE A 207 -4.26 12.07 -3.45
CA PHE A 207 -3.19 12.33 -2.49
C PHE A 207 -3.64 12.12 -1.04
N PHE A 208 -4.89 12.48 -0.71
CA PHE A 208 -5.43 12.38 0.66
C PHE A 208 -6.14 11.05 0.95
N TYR A 209 -6.94 10.53 0.01
CA TYR A 209 -7.91 9.46 0.31
C TYR A 209 -7.53 8.09 -0.26
N GLY A 210 -7.56 7.09 0.64
CA GLY A 210 -7.09 5.73 0.40
C GLY A 210 -7.76 5.03 -0.79
N ALA A 211 -9.07 4.76 -0.70
CA ALA A 211 -9.78 4.09 -1.78
C ALA A 211 -9.80 4.90 -3.08
N TYR A 212 -9.87 6.24 -3.00
CA TYR A 212 -9.74 7.13 -4.15
C TYR A 212 -8.41 6.89 -4.90
N SER A 213 -7.30 6.80 -4.18
CA SER A 213 -5.96 6.61 -4.76
C SER A 213 -5.75 5.27 -5.47
N MET A 214 -6.68 4.32 -5.32
CA MET A 214 -6.62 3.03 -5.99
C MET A 214 -7.18 3.09 -7.42
N TRP A 215 -7.84 4.20 -7.79
CA TRP A 215 -8.45 4.46 -9.09
C TRP A 215 -9.30 3.26 -9.59
N PHE A 216 -9.07 2.77 -10.82
CA PHE A 216 -9.82 1.64 -11.37
C PHE A 216 -9.43 0.29 -10.76
N ALA A 217 -8.34 0.20 -9.99
CA ALA A 217 -8.06 -0.94 -9.12
C ALA A 217 -8.86 -0.84 -7.80
N SER A 218 -10.11 -0.39 -7.91
CA SER A 218 -11.02 -0.08 -6.81
C SER A 218 -11.39 -1.32 -5.99
N PRO A 219 -11.57 -1.20 -4.66
CA PRO A 219 -12.03 -2.29 -3.80
C PRO A 219 -13.38 -2.89 -4.23
N LEU A 220 -14.19 -2.18 -5.03
CA LEU A 220 -15.46 -2.68 -5.57
C LEU A 220 -15.29 -3.97 -6.39
N TRP A 221 -14.12 -4.19 -7.01
CA TRP A 221 -13.83 -5.42 -7.76
C TRP A 221 -13.74 -6.67 -6.89
N LEU A 222 -13.51 -6.55 -5.57
CA LEU A 222 -13.42 -7.71 -4.68
C LEU A 222 -14.73 -8.48 -4.62
N LEU A 223 -15.88 -7.80 -4.65
CA LEU A 223 -17.20 -8.45 -4.57
C LEU A 223 -17.44 -9.43 -5.73
N PRO A 224 -17.40 -9.02 -7.03
CA PRO A 224 -17.59 -9.94 -8.14
C PRO A 224 -16.47 -10.99 -8.23
N CYS A 225 -15.22 -10.63 -7.87
CA CYS A 225 -14.12 -11.59 -7.90
C CYS A 225 -14.27 -12.71 -6.86
N VAL A 226 -14.67 -12.36 -5.63
CA VAL A 226 -14.91 -13.34 -4.55
C VAL A 226 -16.13 -14.20 -4.89
N ALA A 227 -17.23 -13.59 -5.37
CA ALA A 227 -18.40 -14.34 -5.82
C ALA A 227 -18.03 -15.36 -6.92
N TYR A 228 -17.26 -14.94 -7.93
CA TYR A 228 -16.77 -15.82 -8.98
C TYR A 228 -15.88 -16.96 -8.43
N ALA A 229 -14.95 -16.64 -7.53
CA ALA A 229 -14.07 -17.62 -6.90
C ALA A 229 -14.85 -18.67 -6.09
N LEU A 230 -15.89 -18.26 -5.36
CA LEU A 230 -16.77 -19.16 -4.62
C LEU A 230 -17.54 -20.11 -5.56
N VAL A 231 -18.04 -19.61 -6.68
CA VAL A 231 -18.71 -20.44 -7.71
C VAL A 231 -17.74 -21.45 -8.33
N LYS A 232 -16.49 -21.04 -8.58
CA LYS A 232 -15.46 -21.88 -9.21
C LYS A 232 -14.65 -22.75 -8.23
N ARG A 233 -15.02 -22.80 -6.95
CA ARG A 233 -14.26 -23.54 -5.91
C ARG A 233 -14.07 -25.04 -6.20
N ARG A 234 -14.98 -25.67 -6.96
CA ARG A 234 -14.93 -27.09 -7.34
C ARG A 234 -14.40 -27.32 -8.77
N SER A 235 -13.92 -26.28 -9.44
CA SER A 235 -13.36 -26.37 -10.79
C SER A 235 -12.00 -27.08 -10.79
N LEU A 236 -11.64 -27.70 -11.92
CA LEU A 236 -10.29 -28.24 -12.17
C LEU A 236 -9.18 -27.18 -12.06
N ARG A 237 -9.53 -25.90 -12.26
CA ARG A 237 -8.64 -24.74 -12.06
C ARG A 237 -9.28 -23.80 -11.04
N PRO A 238 -9.12 -24.05 -9.73
CA PRO A 238 -9.70 -23.20 -8.70
C PRO A 238 -8.95 -21.86 -8.65
N VAL A 239 -9.72 -20.78 -8.47
CA VAL A 239 -9.16 -19.43 -8.22
C VAL A 239 -8.52 -19.42 -6.84
N ARG A 240 -7.27 -18.98 -6.76
CA ARG A 240 -6.53 -18.87 -5.49
C ARG A 240 -6.63 -17.44 -4.98
N PHE A 241 -7.34 -17.26 -3.87
CA PHE A 241 -7.40 -15.99 -3.18
C PHE A 241 -6.08 -15.73 -2.44
N PRO A 242 -5.41 -14.57 -2.62
CA PRO A 242 -4.16 -14.21 -1.95
C PRO A 242 -4.44 -13.83 -0.48
N SER A 243 -4.74 -14.84 0.35
CA SER A 243 -5.27 -14.68 1.70
C SER A 243 -4.30 -14.04 2.69
N ASP A 244 -3.00 -14.30 2.55
CA ASP A 244 -1.94 -13.68 3.33
C ASP A 244 -1.88 -12.17 3.13
N LEU A 245 -1.84 -11.73 1.87
CA LEU A 245 -1.78 -10.31 1.51
C LEU A 245 -3.07 -9.58 1.87
N ALA A 246 -4.22 -10.19 1.57
CA ALA A 246 -5.53 -9.63 1.91
C ALA A 246 -5.73 -9.50 3.42
N LEU A 247 -5.37 -10.53 4.20
CA LEU A 247 -5.49 -10.50 5.65
C LEU A 247 -4.51 -9.48 6.27
N ALA A 248 -3.28 -9.39 5.75
CA ALA A 248 -2.31 -8.40 6.22
C ALA A 248 -2.80 -6.96 5.99
N ALA A 249 -3.35 -6.67 4.80
CA ALA A 249 -3.92 -5.35 4.51
C ALA A 249 -5.15 -5.05 5.37
N ALA A 250 -6.09 -6.01 5.50
CA ALA A 250 -7.29 -5.85 6.31
C ALA A 250 -6.97 -5.60 7.80
N LEU A 251 -6.04 -6.37 8.38
CA LEU A 251 -5.61 -6.19 9.77
C LEU A 251 -4.82 -4.90 9.97
N SER A 252 -4.07 -4.46 8.95
CA SER A 252 -3.38 -3.16 8.97
C SER A 252 -4.39 -2.01 9.06
N PHE A 253 -5.42 -2.02 8.20
CA PHE A 253 -6.47 -1.01 8.22
C PHE A 253 -7.31 -1.08 9.50
N LEU A 254 -7.67 -2.28 9.96
CA LEU A 254 -8.39 -2.44 11.21
C LEU A 254 -7.61 -1.86 12.38
N PHE A 255 -6.33 -2.22 12.50
CA PHE A 255 -5.47 -1.67 13.54
C PHE A 255 -5.44 -0.15 13.47
N TRP A 256 -5.16 0.41 12.28
CA TRP A 256 -5.09 1.86 12.07
C TRP A 256 -6.38 2.60 12.42
N ILE A 257 -7.54 2.09 11.98
CA ILE A 257 -8.86 2.63 12.31
C ILE A 257 -9.03 2.72 13.82
N LEU A 258 -8.70 1.65 14.55
CA LEU A 258 -8.91 1.54 15.99
C LEU A 258 -8.00 2.45 16.82
N VAL A 259 -6.73 2.57 16.41
CA VAL A 259 -5.72 3.24 17.22
C VAL A 259 -5.60 4.74 16.96
N ILE A 260 -5.89 5.23 15.75
CA ILE A 260 -5.76 6.66 15.48
C ILE A 260 -6.80 7.42 16.31
N TYR A 261 -6.36 8.38 17.11
CA TYR A 261 -7.21 9.06 18.08
C TYR A 261 -8.25 9.93 17.37
N GLU A 262 -7.75 10.87 16.59
CA GLU A 262 -8.53 11.89 15.89
C GLU A 262 -9.47 11.28 14.83
N PRO A 263 -10.77 11.65 14.85
CA PRO A 263 -11.74 11.21 13.85
C PRO A 263 -11.35 11.60 12.42
N GLY A 264 -11.56 10.66 11.48
CA GLY A 264 -11.38 10.88 10.05
C GLY A 264 -9.92 10.94 9.59
N GLN A 265 -8.96 10.64 10.46
CA GLN A 265 -7.52 10.79 10.19
C GLN A 265 -6.84 9.56 9.57
N THR A 266 -7.62 8.55 9.17
CA THR A 266 -7.16 7.41 8.36
C THR A 266 -6.91 7.77 6.89
N VAL A 267 -6.19 8.86 6.66
CA VAL A 267 -5.80 9.39 5.36
C VAL A 267 -4.39 8.92 4.97
N ILE A 268 -4.09 8.91 3.67
CA ILE A 268 -2.81 8.44 3.11
C ILE A 268 -1.59 9.11 3.77
N HIS A 269 -1.75 10.35 4.26
CA HIS A 269 -0.72 11.09 4.98
C HIS A 269 -0.22 10.42 6.27
N GLN A 270 -1.07 9.64 6.94
CA GLN A 270 -0.69 9.00 8.20
C GLN A 270 -0.42 7.51 8.00
N GLY A 271 -1.09 6.89 7.02
CA GLY A 271 -1.07 5.44 6.83
C GLY A 271 0.20 4.85 6.20
N ALA A 272 0.23 3.52 6.16
CA ALA A 272 1.25 2.76 5.45
C ALA A 272 0.86 2.58 3.98
N TYR A 273 1.72 3.04 3.06
CA TYR A 273 1.51 2.86 1.62
C TYR A 273 1.45 1.39 1.21
N PHE A 274 2.18 0.52 1.91
CA PHE A 274 2.13 -0.91 1.67
C PHE A 274 0.71 -1.48 1.80
N SER A 275 -0.13 -0.99 2.73
CA SER A 275 -1.47 -1.53 2.94
C SER A 275 -2.39 -1.23 1.75
N PHE A 276 -2.26 -0.04 1.15
CA PHE A 276 -2.97 0.33 -0.08
C PHE A 276 -2.43 -0.44 -1.29
N LEU A 277 -1.10 -0.51 -1.46
CA LEU A 277 -0.47 -1.27 -2.55
C LEU A 277 -0.82 -2.77 -2.46
N ALA A 278 -0.84 -3.34 -1.27
CA ALA A 278 -1.25 -4.72 -1.00
C ALA A 278 -2.71 -4.94 -1.40
N SER A 279 -3.60 -3.99 -1.07
CA SER A 279 -5.02 -4.06 -1.44
C SER A 279 -5.21 -3.99 -2.96
N MET A 280 -4.55 -3.04 -3.64
CA MET A 280 -4.53 -2.96 -5.10
C MET A 280 -4.01 -4.26 -5.72
N LEU A 281 -2.94 -4.82 -5.14
CA LEU A 281 -2.35 -6.05 -5.63
C LEU A 281 -3.29 -7.25 -5.48
N VAL A 282 -3.99 -7.40 -4.34
CA VAL A 282 -5.04 -8.41 -4.15
C VAL A 282 -6.10 -8.29 -5.26
N ILE A 283 -6.59 -7.08 -5.51
CA ILE A 283 -7.63 -6.82 -6.52
C ILE A 283 -7.14 -7.20 -7.91
N LEU A 284 -5.95 -6.74 -8.29
CA LEU A 284 -5.37 -6.98 -9.61
C LEU A 284 -5.03 -8.47 -9.82
N LEU A 285 -4.55 -9.17 -8.79
CA LEU A 285 -4.34 -10.63 -8.81
C LEU A 285 -5.66 -11.39 -8.98
N MET A 286 -6.73 -10.95 -8.32
CA MET A 286 -8.05 -11.53 -8.46
C MET A 286 -8.65 -11.27 -9.85
N LEU A 287 -8.49 -10.07 -10.40
CA LEU A 287 -8.87 -9.76 -11.78
C LEU A 287 -8.11 -10.62 -12.79
N ALA A 288 -6.80 -10.82 -12.59
CA ALA A 288 -6.00 -11.68 -13.48
C ALA A 288 -6.53 -13.12 -13.57
N GLN A 289 -7.09 -13.64 -12.47
CA GLN A 289 -7.60 -15.00 -12.36
C GLN A 289 -9.08 -15.13 -12.77
N CYS A 290 -9.92 -14.16 -12.40
CA CYS A 290 -11.37 -14.20 -12.64
C CYS A 290 -11.76 -13.55 -13.98
N PHE A 291 -11.20 -12.38 -14.28
CA PHE A 291 -11.62 -11.50 -15.38
C PHE A 291 -10.41 -10.87 -16.09
N PRO A 292 -9.61 -11.66 -16.82
CA PRO A 292 -8.34 -11.18 -17.38
C PRO A 292 -8.49 -10.01 -18.35
N LEU A 293 -9.62 -9.89 -19.05
CA LEU A 293 -9.91 -8.72 -19.90
C LEU A 293 -10.15 -7.46 -19.07
N ALA A 294 -10.86 -7.59 -17.94
CA ALA A 294 -11.08 -6.48 -17.03
C ALA A 294 -9.77 -5.99 -16.40
N LEU A 295 -8.80 -6.87 -16.13
CA LEU A 295 -7.45 -6.45 -15.72
C LEU A 295 -6.82 -5.48 -16.73
N TYR A 296 -6.81 -5.84 -18.03
CA TYR A 296 -6.21 -4.98 -19.04
C TYR A 296 -7.01 -3.68 -19.24
N ALA A 297 -8.33 -3.73 -19.12
CA ALA A 297 -9.17 -2.53 -19.14
C ALA A 297 -8.84 -1.59 -17.97
N VAL A 298 -8.71 -2.11 -16.74
CA VAL A 298 -8.29 -1.35 -15.55
C VAL A 298 -6.91 -0.71 -15.77
N VAL A 299 -5.96 -1.45 -16.33
CA VAL A 299 -4.61 -0.94 -16.64
C VAL A 299 -4.69 0.20 -17.66
N ALA A 300 -5.46 0.04 -18.73
CA ALA A 300 -5.63 1.06 -19.77
C ALA A 300 -6.31 2.32 -19.22
N LEU A 301 -7.33 2.15 -18.37
CA LEU A 301 -8.03 3.27 -17.74
C LEU A 301 -7.16 4.00 -16.71
N ASN A 302 -6.37 3.29 -15.90
CA ASN A 302 -5.38 3.92 -15.02
C ASN A 302 -4.33 4.70 -15.81
N LEU A 303 -3.87 4.17 -16.95
CA LEU A 303 -2.98 4.90 -17.85
C LEU A 303 -3.64 6.16 -18.41
N ALA A 304 -4.91 6.09 -18.81
CA ALA A 304 -5.64 7.24 -19.30
C ALA A 304 -5.78 8.33 -18.22
N VAL A 305 -6.12 7.97 -16.99
CA VAL A 305 -6.17 8.92 -15.85
C VAL A 305 -4.80 9.51 -15.58
N ALA A 306 -3.74 8.69 -15.51
CA ALA A 306 -2.38 9.18 -15.27
C ALA A 306 -1.93 10.17 -16.37
N ALA A 307 -2.21 9.84 -17.64
CA ALA A 307 -1.90 10.70 -18.76
C ALA A 307 -2.66 12.04 -18.67
N LEU A 308 -3.96 12.01 -18.37
CA LEU A 308 -4.76 13.22 -18.31
C LEU A 308 -4.47 14.10 -17.10
N ALA A 309 -4.20 13.49 -15.95
CA ALA A 309 -3.97 14.19 -14.70
C ALA A 309 -2.53 14.69 -14.54
N TYR A 310 -1.53 13.98 -15.07
CA TYR A 310 -0.11 14.29 -14.83
C TYR A 310 0.71 14.60 -16.09
N ALA A 311 0.39 13.97 -17.23
CA ALA A 311 1.19 14.19 -18.44
C ALA A 311 0.67 15.35 -19.28
N PHE A 312 -0.62 15.64 -19.26
CA PHE A 312 -1.22 16.68 -20.09
C PHE A 312 -1.93 17.73 -19.23
N ASP A 313 -1.43 17.95 -18.03
CA ASP A 313 -1.97 18.88 -17.04
C ASP A 313 -1.94 20.36 -17.52
N LYS A 314 -1.05 20.68 -18.46
CA LYS A 314 -0.88 22.03 -19.03
C LYS A 314 -1.27 22.09 -20.51
N PRO A 315 -1.87 23.21 -20.96
CA PRO A 315 -1.95 23.51 -22.38
C PRO A 315 -0.52 23.75 -22.90
N PHE A 316 -0.15 23.03 -23.96
CA PHE A 316 1.16 23.15 -24.60
C PHE A 316 1.01 23.82 -25.97
N ASP A 317 1.90 24.75 -26.27
CA ASP A 317 1.95 25.41 -27.58
C ASP A 317 2.74 24.53 -28.57
N GLY A 318 2.11 24.16 -29.69
CA GLY A 318 2.72 23.57 -30.89
C GLY A 318 3.84 22.54 -30.65
N ALA A 319 5.10 22.96 -30.85
CA ALA A 319 6.27 22.08 -30.79
C ALA A 319 6.56 21.50 -29.39
N SER A 320 6.21 22.24 -28.32
CA SER A 320 6.37 21.75 -26.95
C SER A 320 5.43 20.58 -26.64
N SER A 321 4.24 20.59 -27.23
CA SER A 321 3.24 19.53 -27.06
C SER A 321 3.70 18.20 -27.66
N ALA A 322 4.34 18.23 -28.83
CA ALA A 322 4.80 17.03 -29.53
C ALA A 322 5.99 16.37 -28.83
N ILE A 323 6.95 17.18 -28.34
CA ILE A 323 8.10 16.69 -27.57
C ILE A 323 7.63 16.08 -26.24
N HIS A 324 6.71 16.75 -25.55
CA HIS A 324 6.18 16.28 -24.28
C HIS A 324 5.36 14.98 -24.43
N LEU A 325 4.52 14.91 -25.46
CA LEU A 325 3.79 13.70 -25.83
C LEU A 325 4.76 12.56 -26.17
N GLY A 326 5.76 12.81 -27.03
CA GLY A 326 6.77 11.82 -27.41
C GLY A 326 7.56 11.31 -26.21
N THR A 327 7.97 12.20 -25.31
CA THR A 327 8.69 11.84 -24.09
C THR A 327 7.82 11.03 -23.14
N THR A 328 6.56 11.43 -22.92
CA THR A 328 5.60 10.69 -22.10
C THR A 328 5.37 9.28 -22.65
N LEU A 329 5.16 9.15 -23.96
CA LEU A 329 4.97 7.86 -24.62
C LEU A 329 6.24 7.00 -24.51
N ALA A 330 7.42 7.58 -24.71
CA ALA A 330 8.69 6.88 -24.59
C ALA A 330 8.94 6.38 -23.16
N LEU A 331 8.71 7.22 -22.14
CA LEU A 331 8.87 6.84 -20.74
C LEU A 331 7.85 5.78 -20.31
N THR A 332 6.59 5.94 -20.73
CA THR A 332 5.52 4.98 -20.44
C THR A 332 5.79 3.63 -21.12
N GLY A 333 6.19 3.65 -22.39
CA GLY A 333 6.57 2.47 -23.16
C GLY A 333 7.82 1.79 -22.58
N GLY A 334 8.82 2.57 -22.18
CA GLY A 334 10.03 2.09 -21.50
C GLY A 334 9.71 1.44 -20.16
N LEU A 335 8.83 2.04 -19.35
CA LEU A 335 8.37 1.46 -18.08
C LEU A 335 7.61 0.15 -18.30
N LEU A 336 6.72 0.08 -19.29
CA LEU A 336 6.02 -1.15 -19.64
C LEU A 336 6.99 -2.23 -20.12
N ALA A 337 7.99 -1.86 -20.94
CA ALA A 337 9.03 -2.77 -21.40
C ALA A 337 9.87 -3.29 -20.23
N ALA A 338 10.28 -2.43 -19.29
CA ALA A 338 10.99 -2.81 -18.08
C ALA A 338 10.16 -3.77 -17.21
N CYS A 339 8.86 -3.49 -17.02
CA CYS A 339 7.95 -4.39 -16.32
C CYS A 339 7.85 -5.76 -16.99
N ARG A 340 7.81 -5.80 -18.33
CA ARG A 340 7.82 -7.05 -19.10
C ARG A 340 9.15 -7.78 -18.96
N LEU A 341 10.29 -7.12 -19.10
CA LEU A 341 11.63 -7.72 -19.00
C LEU A 341 11.85 -8.33 -17.61
N ALA A 342 11.60 -7.58 -16.55
CA ALA A 342 11.75 -8.07 -15.18
C ALA A 342 10.78 -9.23 -14.86
N SER A 343 9.61 -9.27 -15.52
CA SER A 343 8.70 -10.43 -15.43
C SER A 343 9.20 -11.68 -16.18
N ALA A 344 10.13 -11.56 -17.14
CA ALA A 344 10.74 -12.72 -17.79
C ALA A 344 11.84 -13.34 -16.92
N GLU A 345 12.74 -12.52 -16.40
CA GLU A 345 13.86 -12.99 -15.58
C GLU A 345 13.38 -13.83 -14.38
N THR A 346 12.29 -13.41 -13.74
CA THR A 346 11.68 -14.16 -12.64
C THR A 346 11.17 -15.56 -13.02
N MET A 347 10.75 -15.81 -14.27
CA MET A 347 10.35 -17.15 -14.71
C MET A 347 11.54 -18.07 -14.95
N ASP A 348 12.60 -17.54 -15.55
CA ASP A 348 13.78 -18.33 -15.86
C ASP A 348 14.49 -18.75 -14.57
N ASP A 349 14.50 -17.87 -13.57
CA ASP A 349 15.03 -18.17 -12.23
C ASP A 349 14.20 -19.23 -11.49
N GLU A 350 12.86 -19.21 -11.60
CA GLU A 350 12.03 -20.29 -11.02
C GLU A 350 12.21 -21.61 -11.76
N ARG A 351 12.29 -21.60 -13.09
CA ARG A 351 12.47 -22.83 -13.90
C ARG A 351 13.84 -23.47 -13.73
N ARG A 352 14.90 -22.69 -13.50
CA ARG A 352 16.26 -23.22 -13.25
C ARG A 352 16.42 -23.83 -11.85
N ARG A 353 15.49 -23.54 -10.93
CA ARG A 353 15.53 -24.00 -9.52
C ARG A 353 14.58 -25.17 -9.22
N CYS A 354 13.74 -25.56 -10.17
CA CYS A 354 12.93 -26.78 -10.16
C CYS A 354 13.58 -27.82 -11.07
#